data_AF-A0A3A9FAL3-F1
#
_entry.id   AF-A0A3A9FAL3-F1
#
_cell.length_a   1.000
_cell.length_b   1.000
_cell.length_c   1.000
_cell.angle_alpha   90.00
_cell.angle_beta   90.00
_cell.angle_gamma   90.00
#
_symmetry.space_group_name_H-M   'P 1'
#
loop_
_entity.id
_entity.type
_entity.pdbx_description
1 polymer ?
#
loop_
_entity_poly.entity_id
_entity_poly.type
_entity_poly.pdbx_seq_one_letter_code
_entity_poly.pdbx_strand_id
1 'polypeptide(L)'
;MKLGAKRKDTATLRVLSLFSGCGGMDLGFEGGFRVLRKSVNTTIHKEWKIEEEGENWLRLPKNKYRTVFANDIKPEAKAAWSNYFKKRGLDGTSYYLDSIVDLVKLEKENKRNIFPESVDIVTGGFPCQDFSIAGKRLGLASDKGHNG
;
A
#
# COMPACT_ATOMS: atom_id res chain seq x y z
N MET A 1 -17.03 42.03 -4.52
CA MET A 1 -17.48 40.68 -4.15
C MET A 1 -16.37 39.69 -4.49
N LYS A 2 -15.72 39.08 -3.49
CA LYS A 2 -14.71 38.03 -3.72
C LYS A 2 -15.45 36.74 -4.07
N LEU A 3 -15.25 36.23 -5.30
CA LEU A 3 -15.64 34.86 -5.62
C LEU A 3 -14.86 33.93 -4.67
N GLY A 4 -15.58 33.27 -3.78
CA GLY A 4 -15.03 32.24 -2.92
C GLY A 4 -14.44 31.15 -3.79
N ALA A 5 -13.13 30.90 -3.64
CA ALA A 5 -12.49 29.74 -4.22
C ALA A 5 -13.23 28.48 -3.72
N LYS A 6 -13.95 27.80 -4.64
CA LYS A 6 -14.55 26.49 -4.35
C LYS A 6 -13.41 25.57 -3.90
N ARG A 7 -13.46 25.14 -2.65
CA ARG A 7 -12.56 24.15 -2.06
C ARG A 7 -12.66 22.89 -2.93
N LYS A 8 -11.60 22.54 -3.64
CA LYS A 8 -11.49 21.28 -4.40
C LYS A 8 -11.62 20.15 -3.37
N ASP A 9 -12.76 19.47 -3.37
CA ASP A 9 -12.90 18.22 -2.64
C ASP A 9 -11.94 17.23 -3.32
N THR A 10 -10.81 16.95 -2.68
CA THR A 10 -9.82 16.04 -3.27
C THR A 10 -10.33 14.62 -3.04
N ALA A 11 -11.03 14.08 -4.03
CA ALA A 11 -11.52 12.72 -4.03
C ALA A 11 -10.40 11.75 -3.58
N THR A 12 -10.73 10.86 -2.65
CA THR A 12 -9.84 9.79 -2.21
C THR A 12 -9.56 8.84 -3.38
N LEU A 13 -8.29 8.61 -3.67
CA LEU A 13 -7.82 7.73 -4.74
C LEU A 13 -7.67 6.30 -4.21
N ARG A 14 -8.18 5.34 -4.98
CA ARG A 14 -8.26 3.91 -4.62
C ARG A 14 -7.05 3.16 -5.17
N VAL A 15 -6.30 2.51 -4.29
CA VAL A 15 -5.05 1.82 -4.59
C VAL A 15 -5.24 0.30 -4.52
N LEU A 16 -4.82 -0.39 -5.57
CA LEU A 16 -4.69 -1.84 -5.65
C LEU A 16 -3.21 -2.21 -5.52
N SER A 17 -2.85 -2.92 -4.45
CA SER A 17 -1.48 -3.24 -4.09
C SER A 17 -1.15 -4.72 -4.29
N LEU A 18 -0.37 -5.01 -5.33
CA LEU A 18 0.13 -6.34 -5.63
C LEU A 18 1.43 -6.61 -4.89
N PHE A 19 1.63 -7.85 -4.41
CA PHE A 19 2.80 -8.23 -3.63
C PHE A 19 2.99 -7.28 -2.42
N SER A 20 1.89 -7.04 -1.70
CA SER A 20 1.80 -6.02 -0.65
C SER A 20 2.75 -6.31 0.52
N GLY A 21 3.10 -7.59 0.73
CA GLY A 21 3.87 -8.01 1.89
C GLY A 21 3.25 -7.49 3.18
N CYS A 22 4.08 -6.99 4.10
CA CYS A 22 3.58 -6.44 5.37
C CYS A 22 2.95 -5.04 5.24
N GLY A 23 2.76 -4.48 4.03
CA GLY A 23 2.06 -3.22 3.81
C GLY A 23 2.90 -1.94 3.93
N GLY A 24 4.22 -2.04 3.76
CA GLY A 24 5.11 -0.86 3.87
C GLY A 24 4.80 0.22 2.84
N MET A 25 4.60 -0.18 1.57
CA MET A 25 4.23 0.75 0.50
C MET A 25 2.82 1.31 0.70
N ASP A 26 1.87 0.45 1.06
CA ASP A 26 0.48 0.81 1.36
C ASP A 26 0.40 1.87 2.47
N LEU A 27 1.21 1.72 3.52
CA LEU A 27 1.30 2.67 4.62
C LEU A 27 1.89 4.01 4.16
N GLY A 28 2.89 3.97 3.29
CA GLY A 28 3.45 5.17 2.66
C GLY A 28 2.41 5.92 1.83
N PHE A 29 1.60 5.19 1.03
CA PHE A 29 0.51 5.78 0.27
C PHE A 29 -0.55 6.38 1.19
N GLU A 30 -1.09 5.65 2.17
CA GLU A 30 -2.14 6.19 3.05
C GLU A 30 -1.64 7.32 3.98
N GLY A 31 -0.35 7.33 4.34
CA GLY A 31 0.20 8.26 5.33
C GLY A 31 -0.40 8.06 6.73
N GLY A 32 -0.39 9.09 7.57
CA GLY A 32 -1.04 9.02 8.88
C GLY A 32 -0.35 8.08 9.87
N PHE A 33 0.97 8.01 9.87
CA PHE A 33 1.75 7.14 10.77
C PHE A 33 2.82 7.91 11.53
N ARG A 34 3.32 7.28 12.60
CA ARG A 34 4.31 7.86 13.50
C ARG A 34 5.72 7.67 12.96
N VAL A 35 6.54 8.70 13.07
CA VAL A 35 7.96 8.71 12.71
C VAL A 35 8.76 9.41 13.80
N LEU A 36 10.06 9.15 13.85
CA LEU A 36 10.96 9.88 14.74
C LEU A 36 11.07 11.34 14.29
N ARG A 37 11.08 12.28 15.24
CA ARG A 37 11.24 13.72 14.95
C ARG A 37 12.45 14.01 14.07
N LYS A 38 13.56 13.32 14.32
CA LYS A 38 14.82 13.43 13.53
C LYS A 38 14.72 12.94 12.09
N SER A 39 13.67 12.18 11.73
CA SER A 39 13.46 11.65 10.38
C SER A 39 12.71 12.63 9.46
N VAL A 40 12.26 13.77 9.98
CA VAL A 40 11.47 14.75 9.22
C VAL A 40 12.29 16.02 8.99
N ASN A 41 12.40 16.42 7.72
CA ASN A 41 12.94 17.72 7.35
C ASN A 41 11.81 18.74 7.24
N THR A 42 11.59 19.51 8.31
CA THR A 42 10.54 20.54 8.39
C THR A 42 10.82 21.78 7.52
N THR A 43 12.06 21.95 7.05
CA THR A 43 12.42 23.05 6.14
C THR A 43 11.89 22.81 4.73
N ILE A 44 11.91 21.57 4.26
CA ILE A 44 11.44 21.19 2.91
C ILE A 44 9.92 20.97 2.90
N HIS A 45 9.36 20.44 3.99
CA HIS A 45 7.95 20.06 4.09
C HIS A 45 7.15 20.95 5.04
N LYS A 46 7.23 22.27 4.84
CA LYS A 46 6.58 23.28 5.71
C LYS A 46 5.06 23.20 5.70
N GLU A 47 4.50 22.67 4.62
CA GLU A 47 3.06 22.54 4.38
C GLU A 47 2.45 21.29 5.00
N TRP A 48 3.27 20.35 5.47
CA TRP A 48 2.76 19.13 6.08
C TRP A 48 2.15 19.45 7.45
N LYS A 49 0.88 19.07 7.61
CA LYS A 49 0.17 19.17 8.89
C LYS A 49 0.61 18.03 9.81
N ILE A 50 1.80 18.18 10.39
CA ILE A 50 2.40 17.20 11.28
C ILE A 50 1.88 17.42 12.70
N GLU A 51 1.48 16.33 13.36
CA GLU A 51 1.06 16.32 14.75
C GLU A 51 2.24 15.91 15.64
N GLU A 52 2.46 16.61 16.75
CA GLU A 52 3.47 16.21 17.73
C GLU A 52 2.91 15.14 18.67
N GLU A 53 3.64 14.05 18.89
CA GLU A 53 3.24 12.96 19.78
C GLU A 53 4.33 12.71 20.83
N GLY A 54 4.42 13.63 21.79
CA GLY A 54 5.47 13.63 22.80
C GLY A 54 6.79 14.16 22.28
N GLU A 55 7.86 13.91 23.03
CA GLU A 55 9.15 14.57 22.78
C GLU A 55 9.81 14.13 21.46
N ASN A 56 9.81 12.82 21.19
CA ASN A 56 10.63 12.21 20.13
C ASN A 56 9.84 11.75 18.89
N TRP A 57 8.51 11.78 18.94
CA TRP A 57 7.68 11.26 17.86
C TRP A 57 6.84 12.36 17.23
N LEU A 58 6.69 12.23 15.92
CA LEU A 58 5.79 13.03 15.10
C LEU A 58 4.83 12.08 14.39
N ARG A 59 3.63 12.55 14.10
CA ARG A 59 2.67 11.85 13.25
C ARG A 59 2.49 12.61 11.96
N LEU A 60 2.80 11.92 10.85
CA LEU A 60 2.63 12.46 9.51
C LEU A 60 1.14 12.58 9.16
N PRO A 61 0.74 13.56 8.34
CA PRO A 61 -0.64 13.66 7.89
C PRO A 61 -1.07 12.43 7.07
N LYS A 62 -2.37 12.17 7.04
CA LYS A 62 -2.95 11.22 6.07
C LYS A 62 -2.87 11.83 4.66
N ASN A 63 -2.63 10.98 3.68
CA ASN A 63 -2.70 11.34 2.27
C ASN A 63 -4.10 11.04 1.71
N LYS A 64 -4.32 11.42 0.45
CA LYS A 64 -5.58 11.18 -0.29
C LYS A 64 -5.72 9.77 -0.85
N TYR A 65 -4.90 8.82 -0.43
CA TYR A 65 -4.88 7.45 -0.97
C TYR A 65 -5.49 6.47 0.02
N ARG A 66 -6.21 5.49 -0.51
CA ARG A 66 -6.82 4.41 0.27
C ARG A 66 -6.55 3.08 -0.43
N THR A 67 -5.89 2.15 0.27
CA THR A 67 -5.74 0.79 -0.23
C THR A 67 -7.09 0.09 -0.18
N VAL A 68 -7.51 -0.48 -1.31
CA VAL A 68 -8.80 -1.18 -1.47
C VAL A 68 -8.63 -2.65 -1.85
N PHE A 69 -7.40 -3.06 -2.17
CA PHE A 69 -7.03 -4.43 -2.45
C PHE A 69 -5.54 -4.57 -2.15
N ALA A 70 -5.18 -5.67 -1.50
CA ALA A 70 -3.81 -6.08 -1.24
C ALA A 70 -3.71 -7.61 -1.40
N ASN A 71 -2.61 -8.11 -1.96
CA ASN A 71 -2.36 -9.56 -1.96
C ASN A 71 -0.89 -9.90 -1.69
N ASP A 72 -0.67 -11.06 -1.06
CA ASP A 72 0.63 -11.72 -0.96
C ASP A 72 0.42 -13.21 -0.66
N ILE A 73 1.43 -14.03 -0.87
CA ILE A 73 1.39 -15.47 -0.60
C ILE A 73 1.78 -15.82 0.85
N LYS A 74 2.36 -14.89 1.61
CA LYS A 74 2.88 -15.16 2.96
C LYS A 74 1.83 -14.92 4.05
N PRO A 75 1.47 -15.93 4.87
CA PRO A 75 0.52 -15.77 5.98
C PRO A 75 0.97 -14.73 7.00
N GLU A 76 2.28 -14.64 7.26
CA GLU A 76 2.87 -13.69 8.20
C GLU A 76 2.71 -12.25 7.72
N ALA A 77 2.81 -12.03 6.41
CA ALA A 77 2.56 -10.74 5.79
C ALA A 77 1.10 -10.31 5.98
N LYS A 78 0.15 -11.21 5.70
CA LYS A 78 -1.28 -10.96 5.97
C LYS A 78 -1.54 -10.63 7.43
N ALA A 79 -0.93 -11.36 8.35
CA ALA A 79 -1.12 -11.13 9.79
C ALA A 79 -0.61 -9.74 10.20
N ALA A 80 0.59 -9.36 9.75
CA ALA A 80 1.17 -8.04 10.02
C ALA A 80 0.32 -6.91 9.45
N TRP A 81 -0.03 -7.02 8.16
CA TRP A 81 -0.85 -6.05 7.45
C TRP A 81 -2.23 -5.88 8.12
N SER A 82 -2.94 -6.99 8.34
CA SER A 82 -4.31 -6.97 8.88
C SER A 82 -4.34 -6.37 10.29
N ASN A 83 -3.37 -6.73 11.15
CA ASN A 83 -3.30 -6.19 12.51
C ASN A 83 -3.06 -4.68 12.54
N TYR A 84 -2.27 -4.16 11.61
CA TYR A 84 -2.00 -2.73 11.51
C TYR A 84 -3.19 -1.96 10.91
N PHE A 85 -3.68 -2.39 9.75
CA PHE A 85 -4.70 -1.67 8.98
C PHE A 85 -6.12 -1.84 9.52
N LYS A 86 -6.40 -2.89 10.32
CA LYS A 86 -7.66 -3.01 11.07
C LYS A 86 -7.93 -1.81 11.98
N LYS A 87 -6.87 -1.27 12.61
CA LYS A 87 -6.97 -0.07 13.45
C LYS A 87 -7.24 1.21 12.65
N ARG A 88 -7.10 1.16 11.33
CA ARG A 88 -7.32 2.27 10.38
C ARG A 88 -8.64 2.15 9.62
N GLY A 89 -9.54 1.29 10.09
CA GLY A 89 -10.86 1.09 9.52
C GLY A 89 -10.85 0.30 8.21
N LEU A 90 -9.81 -0.49 7.92
CA LEU A 90 -9.86 -1.54 6.91
C LEU A 90 -10.28 -2.82 7.62
N ASP A 91 -11.49 -3.31 7.34
CA ASP A 91 -11.82 -4.68 7.65
C ASP A 91 -10.86 -5.57 6.85
N GLY A 92 -10.24 -6.57 7.49
CA GLY A 92 -9.18 -7.40 6.87
C GLY A 92 -9.62 -8.25 5.66
N THR A 93 -10.77 -7.93 5.07
CA THR A 93 -11.35 -8.45 3.83
C THR A 93 -10.60 -7.96 2.59
N SER A 94 -9.90 -6.83 2.68
CA SER A 94 -9.14 -6.25 1.55
C SER A 94 -7.80 -6.95 1.29
N TYR A 95 -7.39 -7.94 2.11
CA TYR A 95 -6.11 -8.64 1.97
C TYR A 95 -6.29 -10.12 1.59
N TYR A 96 -5.86 -10.46 0.39
CA TYR A 96 -5.93 -11.79 -0.19
C TYR A 96 -4.62 -12.55 0.07
N LEU A 97 -4.74 -13.72 0.71
CA LEU A 97 -3.60 -14.63 0.95
C LEU A 97 -3.56 -15.64 -0.18
N ASP A 98 -3.11 -15.21 -1.34
CA ASP A 98 -3.06 -16.04 -2.54
C ASP A 98 -2.12 -15.44 -3.59
N SER A 99 -1.70 -16.28 -4.53
CA SER A 99 -0.93 -15.86 -5.71
C SER A 99 -1.75 -14.91 -6.57
N ILE A 100 -1.14 -13.81 -7.02
CA ILE A 100 -1.80 -12.92 -7.97
C ILE A 100 -2.15 -13.65 -9.28
N VAL A 101 -1.34 -14.64 -9.68
CA VAL A 101 -1.60 -15.44 -10.88
C VAL A 101 -2.89 -16.24 -10.71
N ASP A 102 -3.07 -16.86 -9.56
CA ASP A 102 -4.25 -17.68 -9.29
C ASP A 102 -5.49 -16.82 -9.06
N LEU A 103 -5.38 -15.66 -8.41
CA LEU A 103 -6.48 -14.69 -8.29
C LEU A 103 -6.97 -14.20 -9.67
N VAL A 104 -6.06 -13.91 -10.60
CA VAL A 104 -6.42 -13.50 -11.97
C VAL A 104 -7.05 -14.65 -12.76
N LYS A 105 -6.53 -15.88 -12.62
CA LYS A 105 -7.15 -17.07 -13.25
C LYS A 105 -8.55 -17.30 -12.69
N LEU A 106 -8.74 -17.23 -11.38
CA LEU A 106 -10.03 -17.40 -10.73
C LEU A 106 -11.07 -16.39 -11.22
N GLU A 107 -10.70 -15.11 -11.36
CA GLU A 107 -11.60 -14.09 -11.91
C GLU A 107 -11.96 -14.38 -13.39
N LYS A 108 -10.98 -14.82 -14.19
CA LYS A 108 -11.19 -15.14 -15.62
C LYS A 108 -12.00 -16.43 -15.85
N GLU A 109 -11.74 -17.46 -15.05
CA GLU A 109 -12.28 -18.81 -15.24
C GLU A 109 -13.62 -19.02 -14.51
N ASN A 110 -13.95 -18.28 -13.44
CA ASN A 110 -15.19 -18.47 -12.67
C ASN A 110 -15.73 -17.21 -11.93
N LYS A 111 -16.55 -16.39 -12.63
CA LYS A 111 -17.73 -15.58 -12.19
C LYS A 111 -17.70 -14.78 -10.86
N ARG A 112 -16.56 -14.53 -10.23
CA ARG A 112 -16.46 -13.75 -8.99
C ARG A 112 -15.71 -12.45 -9.25
N ASN A 113 -16.28 -11.34 -8.78
CA ASN A 113 -15.60 -10.04 -8.76
C ASN A 113 -14.58 -10.06 -7.61
N ILE A 114 -13.35 -10.47 -7.93
CA ILE A 114 -12.23 -10.51 -6.98
C ILE A 114 -11.62 -9.12 -6.87
N PHE A 115 -11.42 -8.46 -8.00
CA PHE A 115 -10.79 -7.16 -8.04
C PHE A 115 -11.86 -6.05 -8.02
N PRO A 116 -11.63 -4.94 -7.30
CA PRO A 116 -12.55 -3.82 -7.28
C PRO A 116 -12.61 -3.12 -8.65
N GLU A 117 -13.82 -2.79 -9.12
CA GLU A 117 -14.04 -2.17 -10.44
C GLU A 117 -13.42 -0.76 -10.56
N SER A 118 -13.47 0.03 -9.47
CA SER A 118 -12.97 1.41 -9.46
C SER A 118 -11.60 1.49 -8.81
N VAL A 119 -10.52 1.40 -9.59
CA VAL A 119 -9.14 1.58 -9.12
C VAL A 119 -8.49 2.73 -9.86
N ASP A 120 -7.86 3.63 -9.12
CA ASP A 120 -7.14 4.77 -9.69
C ASP A 120 -5.64 4.45 -9.86
N ILE A 121 -5.09 3.61 -8.98
CA ILE A 121 -3.65 3.33 -8.92
C ILE A 121 -3.43 1.84 -8.69
N VAL A 122 -2.55 1.24 -9.48
CA VAL A 122 -2.00 -0.10 -9.25
C VAL A 122 -0.54 0.02 -8.82
N THR A 123 -0.17 -0.63 -7.73
CA THR A 123 1.20 -0.73 -7.24
C THR A 123 1.62 -2.19 -7.16
N GLY A 124 2.91 -2.49 -7.31
CA GLY A 124 3.42 -3.86 -7.29
C GLY A 124 4.88 -3.94 -6.87
N GLY A 125 5.16 -4.62 -5.76
CA GLY A 125 6.52 -4.85 -5.26
C GLY A 125 6.98 -6.28 -5.53
N PHE A 126 7.09 -6.69 -6.79
CA PHE A 126 7.43 -8.08 -7.13
C PHE A 126 8.79 -8.52 -6.52
N PRO A 127 8.97 -9.82 -6.24
CA PRO A 127 10.19 -10.32 -5.59
C PRO A 127 11.46 -9.90 -6.34
N CYS A 128 12.34 -9.17 -5.65
CA CYS A 128 13.59 -8.67 -6.25
C CYS A 128 14.75 -9.69 -6.20
N GLN A 129 14.56 -10.88 -5.61
CA GLN A 129 15.64 -11.84 -5.31
C GLN A 129 16.50 -12.20 -6.52
N ASP A 130 15.89 -12.31 -7.70
CA ASP A 130 16.59 -12.72 -8.91
C ASP A 130 17.09 -11.54 -9.77
N PHE A 131 16.64 -10.33 -9.44
CA PHE A 131 17.04 -9.08 -10.10
C PHE A 131 18.09 -8.31 -9.30
N SER A 132 18.20 -8.56 -7.99
CA SER A 132 19.16 -7.93 -7.12
C SER A 132 20.60 -8.29 -7.50
N ILE A 133 21.49 -7.30 -7.46
CA ILE A 133 22.94 -7.50 -7.61
C ILE A 133 23.47 -8.47 -6.53
N ALA A 134 22.84 -8.47 -5.34
CA ALA A 134 23.15 -9.38 -4.24
C ALA A 134 22.49 -10.77 -4.38
N GLY A 135 21.69 -10.99 -5.43
CA GLY A 135 21.01 -12.25 -5.72
C GLY A 135 21.77 -13.14 -6.69
N LYS A 136 21.15 -14.24 -7.12
CA LYS A 136 21.73 -15.15 -8.11
C LYS A 136 21.75 -14.59 -9.54
N ARG A 137 21.17 -13.40 -9.74
CA ARG A 137 21.11 -12.67 -11.03
C ARG A 137 20.52 -13.50 -12.17
N LEU A 138 19.59 -14.40 -11.84
CA LEU A 138 18.89 -15.22 -12.81
C LEU A 138 17.88 -14.40 -13.63
N GLY A 139 17.53 -13.19 -13.17
CA GLY A 139 16.66 -12.27 -13.89
C GLY A 139 15.32 -12.92 -14.25
N LEU A 140 14.95 -12.81 -15.52
CA LEU A 140 13.73 -13.43 -16.07
C LEU A 140 13.85 -14.94 -16.32
N ALA A 141 15.04 -15.52 -16.20
CA ALA A 141 15.28 -16.96 -16.34
C ALA A 141 15.15 -17.71 -15.00
N SER A 142 14.65 -17.04 -13.95
CA SER A 142 14.43 -17.66 -12.64
C SER A 142 13.09 -18.39 -12.57
N ASP A 143 13.12 -19.64 -12.11
CA ASP A 143 11.92 -20.43 -11.80
C ASP A 143 11.10 -19.88 -10.62
N LYS A 144 11.62 -18.90 -9.87
CA LYS A 144 10.92 -18.29 -8.73
C LYS A 144 9.82 -17.28 -9.13
N GLY A 145 9.52 -17.13 -10.42
CA GLY A 145 8.52 -16.18 -10.92
C GLY A 145 7.07 -16.69 -11.02
N HIS A 146 6.79 -17.98 -10.85
CA HIS A 146 5.52 -18.55 -11.35
C HIS A 146 4.39 -18.66 -10.31
N ASN A 147 4.71 -18.60 -9.02
CA ASN A 147 3.71 -18.80 -7.95
C ASN A 147 3.31 -17.52 -7.22
N GLY A 148 3.83 -16.36 -7.65
CA GLY A 148 3.60 -15.08 -6.96
C GLY A 148 4.51 -14.88 -5.76
#